data_AF-A0A924DA63-F1
#
_entry.id   AF-A0A924DA63-F1
#
_cell.length_a   1.000
_cell.length_b   1.000
_cell.length_c   1.000
_cell.angle_alpha   90.00
_cell.angle_beta   90.00
_cell.angle_gamma   90.00
#
_symmetry.space_group_name_H-M   'P 1'
#
loop_
_entity.id
_entity.type
_entity.pdbx_description
1 polymer ?
#
loop_
_entity_poly.entity_id
_entity_poly.type
_entity_poly.pdbx_seq_one_letter_code
_entity_poly.pdbx_strand_id
1 'polypeptide(L)'
;MTTTKKPYIYEGSGSAIEDYNRPQKQLQAIVQGGRTHSKSNWGLFDKNNQQHKYVRSLCVQAKWVVENEKWGEVADLEKLSDFLKSNKCPVNMPLKKMSPEEVSKVIIALEAIVSFIYKKKS
;
A
#
# COMPACT_ATOMS: atom_id res chain seq x y z
N MET A 1 3.68 7.81 -49.84
CA MET A 1 4.28 6.47 -49.70
C MET A 1 3.47 5.73 -48.65
N THR A 2 2.61 4.80 -49.08
CA THR A 2 1.79 3.95 -48.20
C THR A 2 2.66 2.81 -47.71
N THR A 3 3.08 2.85 -46.44
CA THR A 3 3.80 1.74 -45.82
C THR A 3 2.83 0.57 -45.64
N THR A 4 2.81 -0.35 -46.61
CA THR A 4 2.12 -1.65 -46.48
C THR A 4 2.78 -2.44 -45.37
N LYS A 5 2.11 -2.53 -44.22
CA LYS A 5 2.54 -3.40 -43.11
C LYS A 5 2.48 -4.85 -43.59
N LYS A 6 3.59 -5.57 -43.50
CA LYS A 6 3.67 -6.99 -43.86
C LYS A 6 2.68 -7.80 -43.00
N PRO A 7 2.04 -8.84 -43.57
CA PRO A 7 1.10 -9.68 -42.82
C PRO A 7 1.82 -10.44 -41.71
N TYR A 8 1.20 -10.48 -40.53
CA TYR A 8 1.68 -11.25 -39.39
C TYR A 8 1.39 -12.73 -39.63
N ILE A 9 2.42 -13.58 -39.70
CA ILE A 9 2.27 -15.03 -39.84
C ILE A 9 2.52 -15.67 -38.47
N TYR A 10 1.53 -16.43 -38.01
CA TYR A 10 1.56 -17.14 -36.72
C TYR A 10 2.09 -18.57 -36.93
N GLU A 11 3.25 -18.90 -36.38
CA GLU A 11 3.91 -20.21 -36.54
C GLU A 11 3.89 -21.06 -35.25
N GLY A 12 3.11 -20.66 -34.24
CA GLY A 12 3.05 -21.32 -32.93
C GLY A 12 1.96 -22.40 -32.80
N SER A 13 2.12 -23.30 -31.84
CA SER A 13 1.06 -24.23 -31.40
C SER A 13 0.20 -23.57 -30.30
N GLY A 14 -0.84 -22.84 -30.70
CA GLY A 14 -1.75 -22.11 -29.80
C GLY A 14 -2.79 -21.30 -30.58
N SER A 15 -3.64 -20.51 -29.90
CA SER A 15 -4.61 -19.66 -30.58
C SER A 15 -3.95 -18.40 -31.12
N ALA A 16 -4.05 -18.18 -32.43
CA ALA A 16 -3.55 -16.96 -33.09
C ALA A 16 -4.16 -15.67 -32.50
N ILE A 17 -5.36 -15.75 -31.93
CA ILE A 17 -6.05 -14.62 -31.28
C ILE A 17 -5.36 -14.24 -29.95
N GLU A 18 -4.92 -15.22 -29.18
CA GLU A 18 -4.25 -14.98 -27.89
C GLU A 18 -2.88 -14.33 -28.10
N ASP A 19 -2.17 -14.77 -29.13
CA ASP A 19 -0.87 -14.26 -29.53
C ASP A 19 -0.95 -12.82 -30.06
N TYR A 20 -1.96 -12.51 -30.87
CA TYR A 20 -2.24 -11.13 -31.33
C TYR A 20 -2.54 -10.16 -30.18
N ASN A 21 -3.22 -10.63 -29.12
CA ASN A 21 -3.63 -9.78 -27.99
C ASN A 21 -2.56 -9.65 -26.88
N ARG A 22 -1.50 -10.48 -26.91
CA ARG A 22 -0.41 -10.49 -25.93
C ARG A 22 0.33 -9.14 -25.81
N PRO A 23 0.74 -8.50 -26.93
CA PRO A 23 1.41 -7.20 -26.89
C PRO A 23 0.50 -6.11 -26.32
N GLN A 24 -0.81 -6.14 -26.63
CA GLN A 24 -1.78 -5.16 -26.14
C GLN A 24 -1.93 -5.22 -24.60
N LYS A 25 -1.99 -6.42 -24.02
CA LYS A 25 -2.00 -6.59 -22.56
C LYS A 25 -0.71 -6.09 -21.90
N GLN A 26 0.43 -6.33 -22.54
CA GLN A 26 1.73 -5.88 -22.03
C GLN A 26 1.83 -4.35 -22.06
N LEU A 27 1.33 -3.70 -23.12
CA LEU A 27 1.26 -2.25 -23.23
C LEU A 27 0.34 -1.62 -22.18
N GLN A 28 -0.82 -2.22 -21.86
CA GLN A 28 -1.69 -1.73 -20.77
C GLN A 28 -0.98 -1.75 -19.41
N ALA A 29 -0.21 -2.81 -19.11
CA ALA A 29 0.55 -2.92 -17.85
C ALA A 29 1.68 -1.87 -17.74
N ILE A 30 2.28 -1.50 -18.89
CA ILE A 30 3.34 -0.48 -18.95
C ILE A 30 2.74 0.94 -18.89
N VAL A 31 1.61 1.19 -19.56
CA VAL A 31 0.88 2.47 -19.53
C VAL A 31 0.27 2.74 -18.16
N GLN A 32 -0.14 1.70 -17.42
CA GLN A 32 -0.51 1.80 -16.00
C GLN A 32 0.70 1.91 -15.06
N GLY A 33 1.92 1.90 -15.61
CA GLY A 33 3.16 2.22 -14.92
C GLY A 33 3.51 1.24 -13.81
N GLY A 34 3.60 -0.06 -14.08
CA GLY A 34 4.23 -1.03 -13.16
C GLY A 34 3.63 -1.09 -11.75
N ARG A 35 2.47 -0.45 -11.51
CA ARG A 35 1.71 -0.55 -10.28
C ARG A 35 0.90 -1.82 -10.37
N THR A 36 1.54 -2.94 -10.02
CA THR A 36 0.82 -4.12 -9.55
C THR A 36 -0.01 -3.69 -8.34
N HIS A 37 -1.22 -3.19 -8.60
CA HIS A 37 -2.23 -2.90 -7.60
C HIS A 37 -2.71 -4.23 -7.02
N SER A 38 -2.00 -4.76 -6.03
CA SER A 38 -2.54 -5.88 -5.24
C SER A 38 -2.02 -6.01 -3.81
N LYS A 39 -1.12 -5.13 -3.33
CA LYS A 39 -0.96 -5.01 -1.87
C LYS A 39 -2.11 -4.15 -1.35
N SER A 40 -3.12 -4.81 -0.77
CA SER A 40 -4.11 -4.14 0.07
C SER A 40 -3.37 -3.39 1.18
N ASN A 41 -3.26 -2.06 1.05
CA ASN A 41 -2.63 -1.19 2.02
C ASN A 41 -3.63 -0.94 3.16
N TRP A 42 -3.49 -1.72 4.24
CA TRP A 42 -4.39 -1.62 5.39
C TRP A 42 -4.13 -0.34 6.20
N GLY A 43 -2.96 0.28 6.04
CA GLY A 43 -2.59 1.53 6.69
C GLY A 43 -3.16 2.79 6.01
N LEU A 44 -3.95 2.66 4.94
CA LEU A 44 -4.56 3.81 4.28
C LEU A 44 -5.51 4.54 5.22
N PHE A 45 -5.27 5.83 5.44
CA PHE A 45 -5.98 6.66 6.40
C PHE A 45 -6.81 7.77 5.73
N ASP A 46 -7.82 8.28 6.44
CA ASP A 46 -8.59 9.45 6.02
C ASP A 46 -8.03 10.71 6.70
N LYS A 47 -7.66 11.72 5.89
CA LYS A 47 -7.13 13.00 6.37
C LYS A 47 -8.15 13.83 7.17
N ASN A 48 -9.45 13.59 6.94
CA ASN A 48 -10.51 14.30 7.64
C ASN A 48 -10.81 13.67 9.01
N ASN A 49 -10.48 12.39 9.19
CA ASN A 49 -10.68 11.69 10.45
C ASN A 49 -9.56 12.05 11.46
N GLN A 50 -9.94 12.58 12.62
CA GLN A 50 -8.99 12.99 13.65
C GLN A 50 -8.24 11.80 14.29
N GLN A 51 -8.90 10.67 14.53
CA GLN A 51 -8.27 9.47 15.07
C GLN A 51 -7.21 8.91 14.12
N HIS A 52 -7.50 8.96 12.82
CA HIS A 52 -6.55 8.53 11.78
C HIS A 52 -5.31 9.41 11.72
N LYS A 53 -5.49 10.73 11.85
CA LYS A 53 -4.35 11.66 11.98
C LYS A 53 -3.53 11.36 13.24
N TYR A 54 -4.19 10.99 14.33
CA TYR A 54 -3.50 10.61 15.55
C TYR A 54 -2.71 9.31 15.41
N VAL A 55 -3.27 8.27 14.79
CA VAL A 55 -2.56 7.04 14.41
C VAL A 55 -1.30 7.35 13.58
N ARG A 56 -1.41 8.27 12.60
CA ARG A 56 -0.25 8.72 11.82
C ARG A 56 0.82 9.38 12.70
N SER A 57 0.42 10.23 13.64
CA SER A 57 1.34 10.87 14.59
C SER A 57 2.06 9.82 15.45
N LEU A 58 1.34 8.82 15.96
CA LEU A 58 1.93 7.73 16.75
C LEU A 58 2.92 6.89 15.95
N CYS A 59 2.66 6.64 14.66
CA CYS A 59 3.64 5.96 13.80
C CYS A 59 4.96 6.74 13.71
N VAL A 60 4.90 8.06 13.57
CA VAL A 60 6.10 8.92 13.55
C VAL A 60 6.84 8.84 14.90
N GLN A 61 6.12 8.94 16.02
CA GLN A 61 6.70 8.82 17.37
C GLN A 61 7.30 7.43 17.63
N ALA A 62 6.72 6.38 17.04
CA ALA A 62 7.23 5.02 17.07
C ALA A 62 8.43 4.80 16.12
N LYS A 63 8.90 5.85 15.43
CA LYS A 63 9.94 5.80 14.39
C LYS A 63 9.59 4.87 13.23
N TRP A 64 8.31 4.73 12.94
CA TRP A 64 7.82 4.06 11.73
C TRP A 64 7.69 5.14 10.66
N VAL A 65 8.86 5.59 10.18
CA VAL A 65 8.99 6.63 9.18
C VAL A 65 9.81 6.14 8.00
N VAL A 66 9.52 6.68 6.82
CA VAL A 66 10.24 6.49 5.58
C VAL A 66 10.56 7.85 4.99
N GLU A 67 11.70 7.96 4.33
CA GLU A 67 12.09 9.17 3.63
C GLU A 67 11.19 9.39 2.40
N ASN A 68 10.82 10.64 2.20
CA ASN A 68 10.04 11.09 1.07
C ASN A 68 10.70 12.33 0.46
N GLU A 69 10.98 12.26 -0.84
CA GLU A 69 11.67 13.31 -1.59
C GLU A 69 11.00 14.69 -1.48
N LYS A 70 9.68 14.74 -1.28
CA LYS A 70 8.90 15.97 -1.24
C LYS A 70 8.61 16.49 0.17
N TRP A 71 8.47 15.60 1.15
CA TRP A 71 8.00 15.97 2.49
C TRP A 71 8.97 15.62 3.62
N GLY A 72 10.18 15.14 3.30
CA GLY A 72 11.13 14.67 4.30
C GLY A 72 10.68 13.34 4.90
N GLU A 73 10.68 13.21 6.22
CA GLU A 73 10.23 11.97 6.88
C GLU A 73 8.69 11.90 6.97
N VAL A 74 8.12 10.83 6.46
CA VAL A 74 6.67 10.56 6.52
C VAL A 74 6.41 9.22 7.18
N ALA A 75 5.22 9.06 7.77
CA ALA A 75 4.83 7.78 8.37
C ALA A 75 4.86 6.64 7.34
N ASP A 76 5.49 5.52 7.73
CA ASP A 76 5.58 4.31 6.92
C ASP A 76 4.26 3.55 6.95
N LEU A 77 3.50 3.67 5.86
CA LEU A 77 2.20 3.03 5.70
C LEU A 77 2.31 1.51 5.45
N GLU A 78 3.43 1.02 4.93
CA GLU A 78 3.63 -0.41 4.75
C GLU A 78 3.81 -1.08 6.11
N LYS A 79 4.66 -0.49 6.95
CA LYS A 79 4.88 -0.97 8.33
C LYS A 79 3.62 -0.90 9.18
N LEU A 80 2.84 0.17 9.02
CA LEU A 80 1.51 0.25 9.63
C LEU A 80 0.59 -0.86 9.10
N SER A 81 0.57 -1.10 7.79
CA SER A 81 -0.23 -2.16 7.19
C SER A 81 0.16 -3.55 7.72
N ASP A 82 1.45 -3.81 7.93
CA ASP A 82 1.93 -5.09 8.46
C ASP A 82 1.59 -5.25 9.94
N PHE A 83 1.67 -4.16 10.72
CA PHE A 83 1.20 -4.15 12.10
C PHE A 83 -0.28 -4.52 12.19
N LEU A 84 -1.14 -3.88 11.39
CA LEU A 84 -2.59 -4.14 11.36
C LEU A 84 -2.95 -5.58 10.97
N LYS A 85 -2.13 -6.21 10.11
CA LYS A 85 -2.30 -7.62 9.71
C LYS A 85 -1.77 -8.61 10.75
N SER A 86 -0.88 -8.16 11.63
CA SER A 86 -0.21 -9.01 12.61
C SER A 86 -1.09 -9.32 13.82
N ASN A 87 -0.76 -10.41 14.52
CA ASN A 87 -1.38 -10.78 15.80
C ASN A 87 -1.10 -9.78 16.93
N LYS A 88 -0.28 -8.76 16.69
CA LYS A 88 0.02 -7.70 17.68
C LYS A 88 -1.03 -6.60 17.66
N CYS A 89 -1.80 -6.47 16.59
CA CYS A 89 -2.87 -5.50 16.53
C CYS A 89 -4.14 -6.09 17.15
N PRO A 90 -4.83 -5.37 18.05
CA PRO A 90 -6.09 -5.85 18.63
C PRO A 90 -7.23 -5.93 17.60
N VAL A 91 -7.08 -5.30 16.42
CA VAL A 91 -8.08 -5.27 15.37
C VAL A 91 -7.44 -5.65 14.03
N ASN A 92 -7.78 -6.83 13.51
CA ASN A 92 -7.22 -7.36 12.26
C ASN A 92 -8.07 -6.95 11.04
N MET A 93 -8.05 -5.66 10.70
CA MET A 93 -8.73 -5.16 9.51
C MET A 93 -8.07 -3.88 8.96
N PRO A 94 -8.42 -3.44 7.73
CA PRO A 94 -7.93 -2.17 7.19
C PRO A 94 -8.43 -0.97 8.01
N LEU A 95 -7.55 0.00 8.25
CA LEU A 95 -7.84 1.19 9.05
C LEU A 95 -9.06 1.96 8.56
N LYS A 96 -9.24 2.08 7.23
CA LYS A 96 -10.39 2.76 6.62
C LYS A 96 -11.74 2.03 6.81
N LYS A 97 -11.72 0.75 7.20
CA LYS A 97 -12.93 -0.06 7.44
C LYS A 97 -13.29 -0.16 8.92
N MET A 98 -12.42 0.32 9.81
CA MET A 98 -12.63 0.27 11.25
C MET A 98 -13.70 1.26 11.70
N SER A 99 -14.47 0.87 12.71
CA SER A 99 -15.31 1.79 13.47
C SER A 99 -14.45 2.68 14.38
N PRO A 100 -14.96 3.84 14.85
CA PRO A 100 -14.24 4.70 15.77
C PRO A 100 -13.78 4.02 17.07
N GLU A 101 -14.54 3.02 17.53
CA GLU A 101 -14.22 2.21 18.72
C GLU A 101 -13.05 1.27 18.45
N GLU A 102 -13.02 0.65 17.27
CA GLU A 102 -11.92 -0.21 16.83
C GLU A 102 -10.64 0.60 16.62
N VAL A 103 -10.73 1.78 16.01
CA VAL A 103 -9.58 2.69 15.86
C VAL A 103 -9.02 3.09 17.23
N SER A 104 -9.89 3.32 18.24
CA SER A 104 -9.45 3.62 19.61
C SER A 104 -8.62 2.48 20.22
N LYS A 105 -8.97 1.22 19.97
CA LYS A 105 -8.17 0.06 20.43
C LYS A 105 -6.79 0.03 19.77
N VAL A 106 -6.72 0.35 18.48
CA VAL A 106 -5.45 0.44 17.73
C VAL A 106 -4.58 1.57 18.28
N ILE A 107 -5.18 2.71 18.60
CA ILE A 107 -4.49 3.85 19.21
C ILE A 107 -3.81 3.44 20.53
N ILE A 108 -4.56 2.80 21.44
CA ILE A 108 -4.02 2.33 22.73
C ILE A 108 -2.83 1.39 22.53
N ALA A 109 -2.91 0.47 21.56
CA ALA A 109 -1.81 -0.44 21.25
C ALA A 109 -0.56 0.30 20.73
N LEU A 110 -0.75 1.32 19.87
CA LEU A 110 0.35 2.13 19.36
C LEU A 110 0.98 3.02 20.46
N GLU A 111 0.17 3.60 21.34
CA GLU A 111 0.65 4.35 22.50
C GLU A 111 1.53 3.50 23.41
N ALA A 112 1.17 2.23 23.63
CA ALA A 112 1.98 1.30 24.40
C ALA A 112 3.35 1.03 23.73
N ILE A 113 3.37 0.89 22.40
CA ILE A 113 4.61 0.75 21.62
C ILE A 113 5.50 1.99 21.76
N VAL A 114 4.91 3.18 21.61
CA VAL A 114 5.62 4.46 21.79
C VAL A 114 6.18 4.56 23.21
N SER A 115 5.36 4.31 24.23
CA SER A 115 5.79 4.33 25.64
C SER A 115 6.97 3.39 25.88
N PHE A 116 6.93 2.16 25.33
CA PHE A 116 8.03 1.21 25.44
C PHE A 116 9.34 1.71 24.80
N ILE A 117 9.25 2.35 23.62
CA ILE A 117 10.41 2.93 22.92
C ILE A 117 11.10 4.00 23.77
N TYR A 118 10.33 4.90 24.38
CA TYR A 118 10.88 5.99 25.18
C TYR A 118 11.28 5.56 26.59
N LYS A 119 10.58 4.59 27.21
CA LYS A 119 10.97 4.01 28.50
C LYS A 119 12.31 3.29 28.42
N LYS A 120 12.61 2.60 27.31
CA LYS A 120 13.92 1.95 27.10
C LYS A 120 15.08 2.94 26.98
N LYS A 121 14.80 4.21 26.69
CA LYS A 121 15.80 5.25 26.50
C LYS A 121 16.08 6.06 27.78
N SER A 122 15.26 5.89 28.81
CA SER A 122 15.43 6.50 30.13
C SER A 122 16.14 5.55 31.09
#